data_AF-A0A0Q9P6G7-F1
#
_entry.id   AF-A0A0Q9P6G7-F1
#
_cell.length_a   1.000
_cell.length_b   1.000
_cell.length_c   1.000
_cell.angle_alpha   90.00
_cell.angle_beta   90.00
_cell.angle_gamma   90.00
#
_symmetry.space_group_name_H-M   'P 1'
#
loop_
_entity.id
_entity.type
_entity.pdbx_description
1 polymer ?
#
loop_
_entity_poly.entity_id
_entity_poly.type
_entity_poly.pdbx_seq_one_letter_code
_entity_poly.pdbx_strand_id
1 'polypeptide(L)'
;MHQHAYKQRPNQILKSRLCWTHLRRAKASSLQLEEEGQQERLNEFSEDLLRNELETLLLSYHANALRASEPALTDGDKDDRIVQDVLQDIHSNYFNSLDWKEEGFVYEKSKNTKAWGYKQFWAPEVVEFEGKYYMYYTARWLEKDSLRIGVAVNDSPVGPFVDAFDQPMFDFGYAAIDAHVMLEEDGRVFLYYSHDCSENVVDGRKESHIYGMELNSDLLTVKSEGQLLLKPDQQWELKSGNEFRWNEGPFVVKCNGLYYLMYSANCFAHRDYSVGYVISKQPLGTFEKYEHNPILFSDRPDISGLGHHSVTKSPDGTELFIIYQTHTDPQEGGGNRQVCLDRMSFLEDGSIEVHGPTNTEQPAPSRSSGYKGGS
;
A
#
# COMPACT_ATOMS: atom_id res chain seq x y z
N MET A 1 -22.63 22.70 28.57
CA MET A 1 -23.28 21.39 28.42
C MET A 1 -22.19 20.36 28.23
N HIS A 2 -22.09 19.47 29.22
CA HIS A 2 -21.36 18.20 29.34
C HIS A 2 -20.04 17.94 28.60
N GLN A 3 -18.95 18.00 29.36
CA GLN A 3 -17.90 16.97 29.38
C GLN A 3 -18.17 16.04 30.58
N HIS A 4 -18.30 14.73 30.38
CA HIS A 4 -18.20 13.73 31.46
C HIS A 4 -17.52 12.47 30.93
N ALA A 5 -16.23 12.34 31.26
CA ALA A 5 -15.49 11.09 31.20
C ALA A 5 -15.80 10.25 32.46
N TYR A 6 -15.94 8.94 32.25
CA TYR A 6 -16.27 7.93 33.26
C TYR A 6 -15.15 7.76 34.30
N LYS A 7 -15.52 7.82 35.59
CA LYS A 7 -14.74 7.28 36.72
C LYS A 7 -15.28 5.90 37.08
N GLN A 8 -14.45 4.86 37.08
CA GLN A 8 -14.75 3.60 37.77
C GLN A 8 -13.93 3.48 39.07
N ARG A 9 -14.52 2.86 40.11
CA ARG A 9 -14.02 2.88 41.50
C ARG A 9 -13.25 1.60 41.89
N PRO A 10 -12.19 1.67 42.75
CA PRO A 10 -11.19 0.60 42.96
C PRO A 10 -11.59 -0.65 43.77
N ASN A 11 -12.78 -0.70 44.40
CA ASN A 11 -13.06 -1.72 45.43
C ASN A 11 -13.41 -3.14 44.89
N GLN A 12 -13.22 -3.41 43.60
CA GLN A 12 -13.49 -4.74 43.02
C GLN A 12 -12.25 -5.63 42.82
N ILE A 13 -11.03 -5.10 42.95
CA ILE A 13 -9.80 -5.87 42.62
C ILE A 13 -9.31 -6.76 43.77
N LEU A 14 -9.67 -6.48 45.02
CA LEU A 14 -9.11 -7.14 46.22
C LEU A 14 -9.64 -8.56 46.54
N LYS A 15 -10.19 -9.31 45.58
CA LYS A 15 -10.74 -10.67 45.83
C LYS A 15 -10.16 -11.81 44.99
N SER A 16 -9.21 -11.60 44.09
CA SER A 16 -8.57 -12.72 43.37
C SER A 16 -7.42 -13.33 44.17
N ARG A 17 -7.72 -14.31 45.03
CA ARG A 17 -6.71 -15.16 45.67
C ARG A 17 -6.08 -16.10 44.62
N LEU A 18 -4.95 -15.71 44.02
CA LEU A 18 -4.04 -16.67 43.39
C LEU A 18 -3.45 -17.58 44.48
N CYS A 19 -3.81 -18.86 44.43
CA CYS A 19 -3.53 -19.85 45.46
C CYS A 19 -2.08 -20.38 45.38
N TRP A 20 -1.44 -20.61 46.53
CA TRP A 20 -0.08 -21.16 46.72
C TRP A 20 0.24 -22.44 45.94
N THR A 21 -0.78 -23.17 45.47
CA THR A 21 -0.61 -24.31 44.54
C THR A 21 0.00 -23.90 43.20
N HIS A 22 -0.27 -22.70 42.69
CA HIS A 22 0.32 -22.20 41.43
C HIS A 22 1.82 -21.96 41.59
N LEU A 23 2.24 -21.37 42.71
CA LEU A 23 3.65 -21.13 43.04
C LEU A 23 4.45 -22.45 43.19
N ARG A 24 3.85 -23.50 43.75
CA ARG A 24 4.53 -24.81 43.86
C ARG A 24 4.71 -25.50 42.52
N ARG A 25 3.74 -25.38 41.60
CA ARG A 25 3.86 -25.93 40.24
C ARG A 25 4.94 -25.23 39.45
N ALA A 26 4.98 -23.89 39.49
CA ALA A 26 6.01 -23.10 38.82
C ALA A 26 7.43 -23.48 39.30
N LYS A 27 7.61 -23.71 40.60
CA LYS A 27 8.91 -24.09 41.16
C LYS A 27 9.34 -25.53 40.82
N ALA A 28 8.39 -26.48 40.73
CA ALA A 28 8.68 -27.84 40.30
C ALA A 28 9.10 -27.89 38.81
N SER A 29 8.42 -27.11 37.97
CA SER A 29 8.76 -26.96 36.55
C SER A 29 10.14 -26.34 36.33
N SER A 30 10.53 -25.35 37.16
CA SER A 30 11.86 -24.74 37.11
C SER A 30 13.01 -25.72 37.42
N LEU A 31 12.81 -26.68 38.32
CA LEU A 31 13.83 -27.68 38.66
C LEU A 31 13.95 -28.75 37.57
N GLN A 32 12.82 -29.12 36.95
CA GLN A 32 12.82 -30.04 35.81
C GLN A 32 13.56 -29.46 34.60
N LEU A 33 13.46 -28.13 34.38
CA LEU A 33 14.20 -27.41 33.35
C LEU A 33 15.73 -27.41 33.56
N GLU A 34 16.20 -27.38 34.81
CA GLU A 34 17.64 -27.49 35.11
C GLU A 34 18.17 -28.91 34.83
N GLU A 35 17.37 -29.95 35.08
CA GLU A 35 17.72 -31.33 34.74
C GLU A 35 17.68 -31.60 33.23
N GLU A 36 16.67 -31.07 32.53
CA GLU A 36 16.50 -31.23 31.07
C GLU A 36 17.53 -30.42 30.27
N GLY A 37 17.89 -29.22 30.75
CA GLY A 37 18.93 -28.37 30.15
C GLY A 37 20.33 -28.96 30.19
N GLN A 38 20.62 -29.89 31.13
CA GLN A 38 21.90 -30.60 31.18
C GLN A 38 22.00 -31.78 30.20
N GLN A 39 20.91 -32.18 29.54
CA GLN A 39 20.86 -33.37 28.67
C GLN A 39 20.90 -33.10 27.14
N GLU A 40 21.24 -31.88 26.69
CA GLU A 40 21.35 -31.51 25.26
C GLU A 40 20.21 -32.05 24.36
N ARG A 41 18.95 -31.81 24.76
CA ARG A 41 17.80 -31.91 23.85
C ARG A 41 17.11 -30.56 23.75
N LEU A 42 17.63 -29.70 22.88
CA LEU A 42 16.95 -28.48 22.47
C LEU A 42 16.17 -28.76 21.19
N ASN A 43 14.90 -29.14 21.32
CA ASN A 43 13.92 -29.00 20.24
C ASN A 43 12.55 -28.71 20.84
N GLU A 44 11.93 -27.63 20.33
CA GLU A 44 10.59 -27.11 20.60
C GLU A 44 10.32 -26.61 22.03
N PHE A 45 10.38 -25.29 22.21
CA PHE A 45 9.75 -24.62 23.34
C PHE A 45 8.22 -24.63 23.15
N SER A 46 7.47 -25.37 23.98
CA SER A 46 6.01 -25.27 23.99
C SER A 46 5.57 -23.85 24.42
N GLU A 47 4.49 -23.30 23.83
CA GLU A 47 3.97 -21.96 24.14
C GLU A 47 3.69 -21.74 25.64
N ASP A 48 3.40 -22.81 26.38
CA ASP A 48 3.23 -22.78 27.83
C ASP A 48 4.53 -22.41 28.58
N LEU A 49 5.71 -22.63 27.98
CA LEU A 49 7.01 -22.28 28.57
C LEU A 49 7.28 -20.76 28.51
N LEU A 50 6.98 -20.12 27.36
CA LEU A 50 7.14 -18.67 27.16
C LEU A 50 6.14 -17.88 28.00
N ARG A 51 4.90 -18.37 28.11
CA ARG A 51 3.88 -17.77 28.97
C ARG A 51 4.27 -17.85 30.45
N ASN A 52 4.80 -18.99 30.90
CA ASN A 52 5.23 -19.16 32.28
C ASN A 52 6.48 -18.32 32.62
N GLU A 53 7.42 -18.11 31.69
CA GLU A 53 8.54 -17.18 31.90
C GLU A 53 8.07 -15.73 32.04
N LEU A 54 7.16 -15.27 31.17
CA LEU A 54 6.62 -13.91 31.21
C LEU A 54 5.81 -13.64 32.48
N GLU A 55 4.96 -14.59 32.90
CA GLU A 55 4.22 -14.49 34.15
C GLU A 55 5.17 -14.52 35.37
N THR A 56 6.25 -15.30 35.32
CA THR A 56 7.27 -15.34 36.39
C THR A 56 8.07 -14.03 36.47
N LEU A 57 8.41 -13.42 35.33
CA LEU A 57 9.08 -12.12 35.26
C LEU A 57 8.19 -10.99 35.79
N LEU A 58 6.91 -10.98 35.41
CA LEU A 58 5.92 -10.02 35.91
C LEU A 58 5.69 -10.16 37.42
N LEU A 59 5.61 -11.38 37.93
CA LEU A 59 5.45 -11.65 39.37
C LEU A 59 6.71 -11.31 40.16
N SER A 60 7.90 -11.53 39.60
CA SER A 60 9.18 -11.15 40.22
C SER A 60 9.34 -9.63 40.30
N TYR A 61 8.84 -8.90 39.31
CA TYR A 61 8.82 -7.44 39.30
C TYR A 61 7.83 -6.89 40.34
N HIS A 62 6.63 -7.48 40.43
CA HIS A 62 5.61 -7.06 41.40
C HIS A 62 6.01 -7.37 42.87
N ALA A 63 6.68 -8.50 43.11
CA ALA A 63 7.19 -8.85 44.44
C ALA A 63 8.34 -7.95 44.92
N ASN A 64 9.14 -7.42 43.99
CA ASN A 64 10.19 -6.44 44.29
C ASN A 64 9.61 -5.03 44.51
N ALA A 65 8.56 -4.64 43.77
CA ALA A 65 7.87 -3.36 43.97
C ALA A 65 7.18 -3.25 45.34
N LEU A 66 6.60 -4.35 45.86
CA LEU A 66 5.95 -4.37 47.18
C LEU A 66 6.92 -4.45 48.38
N ARG A 67 8.20 -4.79 48.15
CA ARG A 67 9.25 -4.71 49.19
C ARG A 67 9.86 -3.32 49.31
N ALA A 68 9.52 -2.41 48.40
CA ALA A 68 9.93 -1.02 48.40
C ALA A 68 8.77 -0.09 48.80
N SER A 69 8.13 -0.35 49.94
CA SER A 69 7.24 0.60 50.61
C SER A 69 7.41 0.39 52.11
N GLU A 70 8.00 1.32 52.85
CA GLU A 70 7.33 2.53 53.36
C GLU A 70 8.37 3.52 53.99
N PRO A 71 7.99 4.76 54.38
CA PRO A 71 6.84 5.56 53.96
C PRO A 71 7.18 7.05 53.66
N ALA A 72 6.23 7.73 53.00
CA ALA A 72 5.74 9.08 53.31
C ALA A 72 5.62 10.02 52.09
N LEU A 73 4.36 10.13 51.68
CA LEU A 73 3.62 11.37 51.45
C LEU A 73 3.88 12.22 50.18
N THR A 74 2.76 12.39 49.48
CA THR A 74 2.27 13.58 48.78
C THR A 74 3.09 14.06 47.58
N ASP A 75 2.60 13.83 46.37
CA ASP A 75 1.66 14.75 45.72
C ASP A 75 1.06 14.05 44.50
N GLY A 76 -0.13 14.47 44.07
CA GLY A 76 -0.80 13.88 42.91
C GLY A 76 0.01 13.99 41.60
N ASP A 77 -0.33 13.11 40.66
CA ASP A 77 -0.02 13.18 39.22
C ASP A 77 1.29 12.58 38.67
N LYS A 78 1.91 11.58 39.30
CA LYS A 78 3.02 10.82 38.66
C LYS A 78 2.86 9.31 38.50
N ASP A 79 2.12 8.61 39.36
CA ASP A 79 2.05 7.13 39.26
C ASP A 79 0.92 6.64 38.33
N ASP A 80 -0.16 7.41 38.16
CA ASP A 80 -1.12 7.18 37.05
C ASP A 80 -0.47 7.48 35.69
N ARG A 81 0.56 8.34 35.65
CA ARG A 81 1.38 8.51 34.44
C ARG A 81 2.18 7.27 34.15
N ILE A 82 2.78 6.58 35.11
CA ILE A 82 3.60 5.38 34.81
C ILE A 82 2.75 4.21 34.29
N VAL A 83 1.52 4.00 34.78
CA VAL A 83 0.64 2.95 34.24
C VAL A 83 0.08 3.33 32.87
N GLN A 84 -0.24 4.61 32.63
CA GLN A 84 -0.59 5.09 31.30
C GLN A 84 0.61 5.10 30.36
N ASP A 85 1.81 5.42 30.83
CA ASP A 85 3.06 5.44 30.07
C ASP A 85 3.52 4.01 29.76
N VAL A 86 3.23 3.01 30.60
CA VAL A 86 3.47 1.59 30.31
C VAL A 86 2.41 1.01 29.37
N LEU A 87 1.14 1.42 29.49
CA LEU A 87 0.12 1.07 28.48
C LEU A 87 0.35 1.80 27.16
N GLN A 88 0.90 3.01 27.21
CA GLN A 88 1.30 3.82 26.06
C GLN A 88 2.64 3.33 25.50
N ASP A 89 3.54 2.74 26.29
CA ASP A 89 4.75 2.03 25.83
C ASP A 89 4.41 0.62 25.30
N ILE A 90 3.35 -0.03 25.79
CA ILE A 90 2.83 -1.27 25.18
C ILE A 90 2.11 -0.93 23.87
N HIS A 91 1.36 0.19 23.80
CA HIS A 91 0.89 0.72 22.52
C HIS A 91 2.06 1.13 21.63
N SER A 92 3.10 1.81 22.16
CA SER A 92 4.22 2.39 21.40
C SER A 92 5.31 1.42 20.98
N ASN A 93 5.50 0.31 21.68
CA ASN A 93 6.45 -0.73 21.31
C ASN A 93 5.78 -1.95 20.64
N TYR A 94 4.45 -2.00 20.58
CA TYR A 94 3.66 -2.89 19.70
C TYR A 94 2.83 -2.11 18.67
N PHE A 95 3.19 -0.85 18.38
CA PHE A 95 2.55 -0.08 17.31
C PHE A 95 2.97 -0.65 15.97
N ASN A 96 2.00 -1.33 15.36
CA ASN A 96 1.97 -1.74 13.98
C ASN A 96 1.78 -0.51 13.07
N SER A 97 2.78 0.36 12.95
CA SER A 97 2.79 1.44 11.96
C SER A 97 3.21 0.92 10.58
N LEU A 98 2.60 1.48 9.54
CA LEU A 98 3.09 1.37 8.17
C LEU A 98 4.13 2.49 7.99
N ASP A 99 5.36 2.26 8.46
CA ASP A 99 6.44 3.25 8.37
C ASP A 99 7.13 3.17 7.01
N TRP A 100 7.09 4.27 6.26
CA TRP A 100 7.85 4.42 5.03
C TRP A 100 9.27 4.88 5.36
N LYS A 101 10.26 4.05 5.03
CA LYS A 101 11.68 4.42 5.08
C LYS A 101 12.13 4.85 3.68
N GLU A 102 12.69 6.04 3.58
CA GLU A 102 13.29 6.52 2.33
C GLU A 102 14.62 5.79 2.07
N GLU A 103 14.74 5.14 0.91
CA GLU A 103 15.96 4.44 0.47
C GLU A 103 16.78 5.28 -0.55
N GLY A 104 16.37 6.52 -0.79
CA GLY A 104 16.95 7.41 -1.78
C GLY A 104 16.47 7.15 -3.21
N PHE A 105 17.18 7.71 -4.19
CA PHE A 105 16.82 7.53 -5.59
C PHE A 105 17.19 6.13 -6.08
N VAL A 106 16.17 5.32 -6.34
CA VAL A 106 16.32 4.00 -6.96
C VAL A 106 16.64 4.08 -8.46
N TYR A 107 16.40 5.23 -9.11
CA TYR A 107 16.79 5.51 -10.50
C TYR A 107 17.35 6.93 -10.58
N GLU A 108 18.52 7.09 -11.21
CA GLU A 108 19.14 8.39 -11.43
C GLU A 108 19.63 8.52 -12.87
N LYS A 109 18.99 9.40 -13.65
CA LYS A 109 19.35 9.68 -15.05
C LYS A 109 20.85 9.95 -15.23
N SER A 110 21.47 10.73 -14.34
CA SER A 110 22.88 11.10 -14.41
C SER A 110 23.85 9.93 -14.21
N LYS A 111 23.40 8.84 -13.59
CA LYS A 111 24.20 7.63 -13.32
C LYS A 111 23.89 6.50 -14.29
N ASN A 112 22.85 6.65 -15.11
CA ASN A 112 22.41 5.65 -16.07
C ASN A 112 23.02 5.92 -17.44
N THR A 113 23.88 5.02 -17.90
CA THR A 113 24.63 5.13 -19.16
C THR A 113 23.75 5.01 -20.41
N LYS A 114 22.52 4.50 -20.26
CA LYS A 114 21.51 4.33 -21.30
C LYS A 114 20.35 5.31 -21.17
N ALA A 115 20.49 6.33 -20.33
CA ALA A 115 19.43 7.31 -20.13
C ALA A 115 19.04 8.01 -21.44
N TRP A 116 17.80 7.82 -21.87
CA TRP A 116 17.22 8.40 -23.09
C TRP A 116 16.25 9.55 -22.79
N GLY A 117 15.63 9.53 -21.61
CA GLY A 117 14.72 10.58 -21.13
C GLY A 117 15.49 11.75 -20.53
N TYR A 118 14.99 12.98 -20.68
CA TYR A 118 15.70 14.18 -20.19
C TYR A 118 14.97 14.97 -19.10
N LYS A 119 13.64 14.87 -19.01
CA LYS A 119 12.79 15.47 -17.96
C LYS A 119 11.46 14.72 -17.82
N GLN A 120 10.63 15.11 -16.85
CA GLN A 120 9.28 14.58 -16.64
C GLN A 120 9.26 13.06 -16.43
N PHE A 121 10.11 12.61 -15.50
CA PHE A 121 10.12 11.23 -15.01
C PHE A 121 8.88 11.02 -14.14
N TRP A 122 7.88 10.31 -14.66
CA TRP A 122 6.56 10.16 -14.05
C TRP A 122 6.18 8.70 -13.84
N ALA A 123 5.32 8.49 -12.83
CA ALA A 123 4.55 7.26 -12.61
C ALA A 123 5.35 5.95 -12.76
N PRO A 124 6.41 5.74 -11.95
CA PRO A 124 7.12 4.48 -11.99
C PRO A 124 6.27 3.36 -11.36
N GLU A 125 6.22 2.21 -12.03
CA GLU A 125 5.69 0.96 -11.49
C GLU A 125 6.79 -0.11 -11.53
N VAL A 126 6.92 -0.90 -10.46
CA VAL A 126 7.93 -1.96 -10.37
C VAL A 126 7.24 -3.31 -10.25
N VAL A 127 7.60 -4.24 -11.13
CA VAL A 127 7.18 -5.64 -11.07
C VAL A 127 8.37 -6.55 -10.82
N GLU A 128 8.23 -7.50 -9.91
CA GLU A 128 9.19 -8.58 -9.72
C GLU A 128 8.84 -9.74 -10.66
N PHE A 129 9.84 -10.23 -11.41
CA PHE A 129 9.71 -11.39 -12.27
C PHE A 129 11.03 -12.16 -12.32
N GLU A 130 10.97 -13.46 -12.04
CA GLU A 130 12.14 -14.37 -12.03
C GLU A 130 13.33 -13.86 -11.20
N GLY A 131 13.07 -13.25 -10.03
CA GLY A 131 14.09 -12.73 -9.13
C GLY A 131 14.76 -11.43 -9.59
N LYS A 132 14.20 -10.76 -10.60
CA LYS A 132 14.59 -9.42 -11.06
C LYS A 132 13.43 -8.45 -10.92
N TYR A 133 13.75 -7.17 -10.88
CA TYR A 133 12.82 -6.08 -10.76
C TYR A 133 12.84 -5.24 -12.04
N TYR A 134 11.65 -5.01 -12.61
CA TYR A 134 11.45 -4.26 -13.83
C TYR A 134 10.65 -3.01 -13.49
N MET A 135 11.28 -1.85 -13.59
CA MET A 135 10.68 -0.55 -13.38
C MET A 135 10.26 0.05 -14.71
N TYR A 136 8.96 0.13 -14.92
CA TYR A 136 8.37 0.86 -16.03
C TYR A 136 8.14 2.30 -15.60
N TYR A 137 8.49 3.26 -16.45
CA TYR A 137 8.33 4.67 -16.12
C TYR A 137 8.09 5.48 -17.39
N THR A 138 7.56 6.68 -17.20
CA THR A 138 7.41 7.66 -18.28
C THR A 138 8.54 8.68 -18.21
N ALA A 139 9.11 9.06 -19.34
CA ALA A 139 9.95 10.25 -19.42
C ALA A 139 9.81 10.96 -20.77
N ARG A 140 10.15 12.25 -20.83
CA ARG A 140 10.24 12.94 -22.10
C ARG A 140 11.52 12.55 -22.82
N TRP A 141 11.37 11.98 -24.01
CA TRP A 141 12.46 11.50 -24.84
C TRP A 141 13.29 12.67 -25.38
N LEU A 142 14.62 12.59 -25.23
CA LEU A 142 15.56 13.60 -25.71
C LEU A 142 15.45 13.85 -27.22
N GLU A 143 15.23 12.79 -28.02
CA GLU A 143 15.24 12.89 -29.48
C GLU A 143 13.99 13.55 -30.05
N LYS A 144 12.81 13.23 -29.48
CA LYS A 144 11.51 13.63 -30.05
C LYS A 144 10.75 14.68 -29.25
N ASP A 145 11.27 15.07 -28.09
CA ASP A 145 10.60 15.98 -27.16
C ASP A 145 9.16 15.57 -26.80
N SER A 146 8.92 14.25 -26.73
CA SER A 146 7.60 13.65 -26.49
C SER A 146 7.68 12.60 -25.38
N LEU A 147 6.57 12.39 -24.66
CA LEU A 147 6.51 11.45 -23.54
C LEU A 147 6.48 10.01 -24.04
N ARG A 148 7.31 9.15 -23.47
CA ARG A 148 7.39 7.74 -23.83
C ARG A 148 7.58 6.89 -22.59
N ILE A 149 7.35 5.60 -22.75
CA ILE A 149 7.57 4.59 -21.71
C ILE A 149 8.95 3.97 -21.88
N GLY A 150 9.71 3.93 -20.79
CA GLY A 150 10.94 3.15 -20.66
C GLY A 150 10.77 2.01 -19.68
N VAL A 151 11.73 1.09 -19.71
CA VAL A 151 11.86 0.01 -18.75
C VAL A 151 13.31 -0.07 -18.28
N ALA A 152 13.50 -0.07 -16.96
CA ALA A 152 14.79 -0.22 -16.30
C ALA A 152 14.77 -1.47 -15.42
N VAL A 153 15.93 -2.13 -15.26
CA VAL A 153 16.02 -3.45 -14.61
C VAL A 153 17.05 -3.41 -13.48
N ASN A 154 16.79 -4.15 -12.40
CA ASN A 154 17.75 -4.43 -11.34
C ASN A 154 17.50 -5.83 -10.73
N ASP A 155 18.47 -6.36 -10.00
CA ASP A 155 18.35 -7.55 -9.15
C ASP A 155 17.81 -7.22 -7.74
N SER A 156 17.61 -5.94 -7.43
CA SER A 156 17.17 -5.40 -6.13
C SER A 156 16.00 -4.43 -6.30
N PRO A 157 14.99 -4.47 -5.42
CA PRO A 157 13.85 -3.55 -5.47
C PRO A 157 14.25 -2.10 -5.14
N VAL A 158 15.40 -1.90 -4.50
CA VAL A 158 15.92 -0.58 -4.10
C VAL A 158 16.98 -0.04 -5.08
N GLY A 159 17.10 -0.66 -6.26
CA GLY A 159 17.97 -0.17 -7.32
C GLY A 159 19.47 -0.31 -7.04
N PRO A 160 20.32 0.46 -7.75
CA PRO A 160 19.96 1.46 -8.76
C PRO A 160 19.50 0.83 -10.08
N PHE A 161 18.28 1.10 -10.50
CA PHE A 161 17.73 0.62 -11.78
C PHE A 161 18.49 1.21 -12.96
N VAL A 162 18.77 0.36 -13.95
CA VAL A 162 19.47 0.74 -15.19
C VAL A 162 18.56 0.46 -16.37
N ASP A 163 18.42 1.42 -17.29
CA ASP A 163 17.57 1.24 -18.47
C ASP A 163 17.98 -0.02 -19.25
N ALA A 164 16.97 -0.78 -19.69
CA ALA A 164 17.22 -1.92 -20.57
C ALA A 164 17.76 -1.45 -21.93
N PHE A 165 17.29 -0.29 -22.40
CA PHE A 165 17.56 0.29 -23.71
C PHE A 165 18.05 1.73 -23.62
N ASP A 166 18.78 2.19 -24.63
CA ASP A 166 19.19 3.60 -24.81
C ASP A 166 18.14 4.45 -25.55
N GLN A 167 16.90 3.97 -25.54
CA GLN A 167 15.71 4.55 -26.16
C GLN A 167 14.45 4.07 -25.41
N PRO A 168 13.26 4.66 -25.67
CA PRO A 168 12.01 4.11 -25.16
C PRO A 168 11.82 2.61 -25.48
N MET A 169 11.03 1.89 -24.67
CA MET A 169 10.80 0.46 -24.92
C MET A 169 10.01 0.21 -26.22
N PHE A 170 9.19 1.18 -26.63
CA PHE A 170 8.52 1.21 -27.92
C PHE A 170 8.28 2.66 -28.38
N ASP A 171 7.98 2.85 -29.66
CA ASP A 171 7.54 4.13 -30.20
C ASP A 171 6.45 3.94 -31.26
N PHE A 172 5.20 4.23 -30.86
CA PHE A 172 4.05 4.23 -31.77
C PHE A 172 3.75 5.62 -32.35
N GLY A 173 4.68 6.57 -32.21
CA GLY A 173 4.57 7.90 -32.81
C GLY A 173 3.71 8.90 -32.02
N TYR A 174 3.29 8.56 -30.80
CA TYR A 174 2.50 9.43 -29.93
C TYR A 174 2.93 9.32 -28.46
N ALA A 175 2.58 10.34 -27.66
CA ALA A 175 2.82 10.39 -26.24
C ALA A 175 2.17 9.23 -25.47
N ALA A 176 2.97 8.43 -24.77
CA ALA A 176 2.51 7.31 -23.97
C ALA A 176 3.04 7.43 -22.53
N ILE A 177 2.15 7.27 -21.55
CA ILE A 177 2.43 7.43 -20.12
C ILE A 177 1.79 6.32 -19.28
N ASP A 178 2.11 6.28 -17.99
CA ASP A 178 1.43 5.47 -16.95
C ASP A 178 1.37 3.97 -17.29
N ALA A 179 2.54 3.37 -17.51
CA ALA A 179 2.65 1.95 -17.79
C ALA A 179 2.32 1.09 -16.56
N HIS A 180 1.44 0.13 -16.75
CA HIS A 180 1.09 -0.91 -15.77
C HIS A 180 1.29 -2.29 -16.39
N VAL A 181 1.91 -3.21 -15.67
CA VAL A 181 2.19 -4.57 -16.16
C VAL A 181 1.45 -5.62 -15.36
N MET A 182 0.72 -6.48 -16.09
CA MET A 182 0.02 -7.62 -15.53
C MET A 182 0.65 -8.92 -16.05
N LEU A 183 1.05 -9.77 -15.11
CA LEU A 183 1.55 -11.11 -15.35
C LEU A 183 0.41 -12.12 -15.20
N GLU A 184 0.17 -12.95 -16.22
CA GLU A 184 -0.77 -14.06 -16.13
C GLU A 184 -0.09 -15.36 -15.66
N GLU A 185 -0.86 -16.22 -15.01
CA GLU A 185 -0.39 -17.55 -14.55
C GLU A 185 0.09 -18.46 -15.69
N ASP A 186 -0.38 -18.22 -16.92
CA ASP A 186 0.04 -18.97 -18.11
C ASP A 186 1.31 -18.40 -18.78
N GLY A 187 1.95 -17.40 -18.15
CA GLY A 187 3.19 -16.78 -18.62
C GLY A 187 3.00 -15.67 -19.65
N ARG A 188 1.76 -15.32 -20.02
CA ARG A 188 1.49 -14.14 -20.84
C ARG A 188 1.68 -12.86 -20.04
N VAL A 189 2.13 -11.80 -20.72
CA VAL A 189 2.42 -10.51 -20.11
C VAL A 189 1.65 -9.43 -20.87
N PHE A 190 0.93 -8.60 -20.13
CA PHE A 190 0.15 -7.50 -20.69
C PHE A 190 0.65 -6.18 -20.13
N LEU A 191 0.78 -5.19 -21.00
CA LEU A 191 1.10 -3.81 -20.63
C LEU A 191 -0.08 -2.91 -20.97
N TYR A 192 -0.56 -2.19 -19.97
CA TYR A 192 -1.61 -1.17 -20.07
C TYR A 192 -0.95 0.19 -19.93
N TYR A 193 -1.43 1.18 -20.66
CA TYR A 193 -0.86 2.52 -20.65
C TYR A 193 -1.86 3.55 -21.15
N SER A 194 -1.55 4.82 -20.94
CA SER A 194 -2.35 5.95 -21.42
C SER A 194 -1.72 6.59 -22.66
N HIS A 195 -2.47 6.71 -23.75
CA HIS A 195 -2.15 7.62 -24.86
C HIS A 195 -2.54 9.03 -24.43
N ASP A 196 -1.54 9.86 -24.14
CA ASP A 196 -1.71 11.13 -23.42
C ASP A 196 -2.39 12.21 -24.26
N CYS A 197 -3.30 12.94 -23.62
CA CYS A 197 -4.00 14.11 -24.12
C CYS A 197 -3.09 15.22 -24.69
N SER A 198 -1.80 15.25 -24.32
CA SER A 198 -0.85 16.22 -24.87
C SER A 198 -0.65 16.09 -26.39
N GLU A 199 -0.83 14.88 -26.93
CA GLU A 199 -0.70 14.57 -28.36
C GLU A 199 -1.93 13.87 -28.96
N ASN A 200 -2.89 13.46 -28.15
CA ASN A 200 -4.14 12.84 -28.62
C ASN A 200 -5.28 13.86 -28.75
N VAL A 201 -5.69 14.18 -29.99
CA VAL A 201 -6.78 15.11 -30.29
C VAL A 201 -7.96 14.39 -30.94
N VAL A 202 -9.12 14.43 -30.28
CA VAL A 202 -10.37 13.77 -30.71
C VAL A 202 -11.47 14.82 -30.83
N ASP A 203 -11.97 15.03 -32.06
CA ASP A 203 -12.97 16.06 -32.38
C ASP A 203 -12.64 17.45 -31.80
N GLY A 204 -11.36 17.84 -31.85
CA GLY A 204 -10.87 19.12 -31.33
C GLY A 204 -10.67 19.18 -29.82
N ARG A 205 -10.88 18.09 -29.08
CA ARG A 205 -10.60 17.96 -27.64
C ARG A 205 -9.32 17.18 -27.42
N LYS A 206 -8.61 17.47 -26.33
CA LYS A 206 -7.45 16.70 -25.89
C LYS A 206 -7.90 15.60 -24.95
N GLU A 207 -7.65 14.33 -25.27
CA GLU A 207 -8.17 13.21 -24.48
C GLU A 207 -7.09 12.19 -24.14
N SER A 208 -6.92 11.82 -22.87
CA SER A 208 -6.12 10.65 -22.51
C SER A 208 -6.98 9.39 -22.59
N HIS A 209 -6.51 8.38 -23.33
CA HIS A 209 -7.21 7.11 -23.56
C HIS A 209 -6.34 5.94 -23.09
N ILE A 210 -6.93 4.92 -22.49
CA ILE A 210 -6.18 3.73 -22.05
C ILE A 210 -6.12 2.71 -23.18
N TYR A 211 -4.92 2.22 -23.43
CA TYR A 211 -4.60 1.16 -24.37
C TYR A 211 -4.01 -0.03 -23.62
N GLY A 212 -4.08 -1.20 -24.22
CA GLY A 212 -3.38 -2.40 -23.75
C GLY A 212 -2.70 -3.14 -24.90
N MET A 213 -1.62 -3.84 -24.59
CA MET A 213 -0.87 -4.66 -25.54
C MET A 213 -0.31 -5.91 -24.84
N GLU A 214 0.06 -6.92 -25.62
CA GLU A 214 0.83 -8.06 -25.13
C GLU A 214 2.34 -7.73 -25.25
N LEU A 215 3.10 -8.07 -24.22
CA LEU A 215 4.57 -8.12 -24.27
C LEU A 215 5.03 -9.57 -24.50
N ASN A 216 6.27 -9.73 -24.94
CA ASN A 216 6.93 -11.02 -24.83
C ASN A 216 7.21 -11.34 -23.35
N SER A 217 7.43 -12.62 -23.04
CA SER A 217 7.70 -13.09 -21.69
C SER A 217 9.01 -12.57 -21.08
N ASP A 218 9.81 -11.81 -21.85
CA ASP A 218 11.01 -11.13 -21.37
C ASP A 218 10.71 -9.83 -20.61
N LEU A 219 9.44 -9.35 -20.62
CA LEU A 219 9.00 -8.07 -20.04
C LEU A 219 9.67 -6.84 -20.70
N LEU A 220 10.35 -7.01 -21.82
CA LEU A 220 11.16 -5.95 -22.43
C LEU A 220 10.70 -5.60 -23.84
N THR A 221 10.15 -6.57 -24.57
CA THR A 221 9.83 -6.39 -25.99
C THR A 221 8.33 -6.52 -26.25
N VAL A 222 7.80 -5.63 -27.08
CA VAL A 222 6.37 -5.64 -27.45
C VAL A 222 6.07 -6.83 -28.38
N LYS A 223 4.93 -7.48 -28.16
CA LYS A 223 4.44 -8.61 -28.96
C LYS A 223 3.26 -8.23 -29.85
N SER A 224 2.47 -7.23 -29.46
CA SER A 224 1.36 -6.72 -30.26
C SER A 224 1.37 -5.18 -30.35
N GLU A 225 0.59 -4.64 -31.28
CA GLU A 225 0.23 -3.21 -31.25
C GLU A 225 -0.68 -2.90 -30.06
N GLY A 226 -0.79 -1.61 -29.73
CA GLY A 226 -1.72 -1.12 -28.72
C GLY A 226 -3.18 -1.17 -29.19
N GLN A 227 -4.04 -1.79 -28.40
CA GLN A 227 -5.49 -1.80 -28.58
C GLN A 227 -6.14 -0.76 -27.66
N LEU A 228 -7.01 0.09 -28.20
CA LEU A 228 -7.83 1.00 -27.39
C LEU A 228 -8.76 0.20 -26.48
N LEU A 229 -8.70 0.46 -25.17
CA LEU A 229 -9.53 -0.19 -24.16
C LEU A 229 -10.56 0.78 -23.58
N LEU A 230 -10.15 2.00 -23.21
CA LEU A 230 -11.01 2.96 -22.53
C LEU A 230 -10.81 4.38 -23.05
N LYS A 231 -11.91 5.13 -23.05
CA LYS A 231 -11.95 6.57 -23.28
C LYS A 231 -12.97 7.22 -22.35
N PRO A 232 -12.85 8.51 -22.02
CA PRO A 232 -13.82 9.21 -21.17
C PRO A 232 -15.20 9.30 -21.85
N ASP A 233 -16.25 8.78 -21.19
CA ASP A 233 -17.63 8.76 -21.71
C ASP A 233 -18.74 8.68 -20.64
N GLN A 234 -18.43 8.35 -19.38
CA GLN A 234 -19.37 8.44 -18.26
C GLN A 234 -19.41 9.85 -17.67
N GLN A 235 -20.57 10.29 -17.18
CA GLN A 235 -20.77 11.67 -16.72
C GLN A 235 -19.77 12.13 -15.64
N TRP A 236 -19.34 11.23 -14.75
CA TRP A 236 -18.39 11.55 -13.69
C TRP A 236 -16.98 11.88 -14.22
N GLU A 237 -16.63 11.42 -15.43
CA GLU A 237 -15.32 11.61 -16.07
C GLU A 237 -15.22 12.94 -16.83
N LEU A 238 -16.35 13.65 -16.96
CA LEU A 238 -16.48 14.86 -17.80
C LEU A 238 -16.44 16.15 -16.98
N LYS A 239 -16.13 16.06 -15.68
CA LYS A 239 -16.16 17.21 -14.77
C LYS A 239 -15.05 18.22 -15.01
N SER A 240 -14.03 17.86 -15.80
CA SER A 240 -12.93 18.76 -16.17
C SER A 240 -13.25 19.69 -17.35
N GLY A 241 -14.47 19.61 -17.88
CA GLY A 241 -14.95 20.44 -18.98
C GLY A 241 -14.78 19.79 -20.35
N ASN A 242 -14.88 20.62 -21.39
CA ASN A 242 -14.96 20.14 -22.77
C ASN A 242 -13.61 20.11 -23.49
N GLU A 243 -12.61 20.86 -23.04
CA GLU A 243 -11.33 20.97 -23.76
C GLU A 243 -10.42 19.77 -23.51
N PHE A 244 -10.45 19.23 -22.31
CA PHE A 244 -9.60 18.13 -21.89
C PHE A 244 -10.38 17.04 -21.16
N ARG A 245 -10.03 15.78 -21.39
CA ARG A 245 -10.60 14.60 -20.73
C ARG A 245 -9.53 13.55 -20.47
N TRP A 246 -9.70 12.76 -19.42
CA TRP A 246 -8.69 11.79 -19.01
C TRP A 246 -9.30 10.46 -18.62
N ASN A 247 -8.76 9.38 -19.18
CA ASN A 247 -8.66 8.07 -18.55
C ASN A 247 -7.15 7.75 -18.52
N GLU A 248 -6.57 7.61 -17.33
CA GLU A 248 -5.13 7.42 -17.11
C GLU A 248 -4.85 6.59 -15.85
N GLY A 249 -3.58 6.34 -15.51
CA GLY A 249 -3.19 5.52 -14.36
C GLY A 249 -3.90 4.16 -14.30
N PRO A 250 -3.80 3.32 -15.37
CA PRO A 250 -4.42 2.00 -15.38
C PRO A 250 -3.80 1.09 -14.30
N PHE A 251 -4.61 0.27 -13.64
CA PHE A 251 -4.14 -0.81 -12.78
C PHE A 251 -5.12 -1.99 -12.88
N VAL A 252 -4.63 -3.19 -13.16
CA VAL A 252 -5.49 -4.37 -13.34
C VAL A 252 -5.40 -5.31 -12.15
N VAL A 253 -6.56 -5.66 -11.61
CA VAL A 253 -6.70 -6.71 -10.60
C VAL A 253 -7.50 -7.86 -11.20
N LYS A 254 -7.01 -9.09 -11.05
CA LYS A 254 -7.74 -10.31 -11.44
C LYS A 254 -8.46 -10.90 -10.23
N CYS A 255 -9.76 -11.09 -10.33
CA CYS A 255 -10.57 -11.72 -9.29
C CYS A 255 -11.64 -12.62 -9.92
N ASN A 256 -11.75 -13.87 -9.43
CA ASN A 256 -12.75 -14.85 -9.89
C ASN A 256 -12.81 -15.02 -11.42
N GLY A 257 -11.66 -14.99 -12.09
CA GLY A 257 -11.55 -15.13 -13.55
C GLY A 257 -11.96 -13.90 -14.36
N LEU A 258 -12.24 -12.78 -13.69
CA LEU A 258 -12.52 -11.48 -14.31
C LEU A 258 -11.34 -10.53 -14.13
N TYR A 259 -11.17 -9.63 -15.09
CA TYR A 259 -10.17 -8.58 -15.11
C TYR A 259 -10.83 -7.26 -14.77
N TYR A 260 -10.42 -6.65 -13.67
CA TYR A 260 -10.87 -5.34 -13.22
C TYR A 260 -9.79 -4.34 -13.58
N LEU A 261 -9.96 -3.64 -14.71
CA LEU A 261 -9.07 -2.54 -15.08
C LEU A 261 -9.59 -1.27 -14.39
N MET A 262 -8.92 -0.91 -13.32
CA MET A 262 -9.15 0.31 -12.57
C MET A 262 -8.37 1.45 -13.21
N TYR A 263 -8.89 2.68 -13.14
CA TYR A 263 -8.28 3.84 -13.78
C TYR A 263 -8.74 5.15 -13.13
N SER A 264 -7.99 6.22 -13.37
CA SER A 264 -8.33 7.56 -12.90
C SER A 264 -8.91 8.41 -14.02
N ALA A 265 -9.84 9.30 -13.69
CA ALA A 265 -10.39 10.29 -14.61
C ALA A 265 -10.43 11.69 -14.01
N ASN A 266 -10.74 12.67 -14.86
CA ASN A 266 -10.64 14.11 -14.61
C ASN A 266 -9.19 14.63 -14.50
N CYS A 267 -9.02 15.94 -14.42
CA CYS A 267 -7.74 16.61 -14.31
C CYS A 267 -7.10 16.32 -12.94
N PHE A 268 -5.85 15.85 -12.92
CA PHE A 268 -5.12 15.55 -11.69
C PHE A 268 -5.03 16.73 -10.71
N ALA A 269 -5.13 17.98 -11.21
CA ALA A 269 -5.07 19.19 -10.40
C ALA A 269 -6.45 19.61 -9.84
N HIS A 270 -7.52 18.92 -10.20
CA HIS A 270 -8.88 19.23 -9.76
C HIS A 270 -9.30 18.26 -8.66
N ARG A 271 -10.18 18.72 -7.77
CA ARG A 271 -10.71 17.87 -6.69
C ARG A 271 -11.48 16.64 -7.17
N ASP A 272 -12.02 16.71 -8.39
CA ASP A 272 -12.80 15.66 -9.03
C ASP A 272 -11.95 14.53 -9.62
N TYR A 273 -10.62 14.60 -9.53
CA TYR A 273 -9.78 13.44 -9.81
C TYR A 273 -10.22 12.27 -8.92
N SER A 274 -10.61 11.17 -9.57
CA SER A 274 -11.30 10.03 -8.93
C SER A 274 -11.01 8.73 -9.68
N VAL A 275 -11.20 7.59 -9.01
CA VAL A 275 -10.96 6.26 -9.58
C VAL A 275 -12.28 5.58 -9.94
N GLY A 276 -12.35 5.04 -11.14
CA GLY A 276 -13.38 4.10 -11.57
C GLY A 276 -12.76 2.79 -12.02
N TYR A 277 -13.58 1.84 -12.44
CA TYR A 277 -13.11 0.60 -13.03
C TYR A 277 -14.04 0.07 -14.11
N VAL A 278 -13.50 -0.85 -14.90
CA VAL A 278 -14.20 -1.63 -15.90
C VAL A 278 -13.96 -3.12 -15.68
N ILE A 279 -14.87 -3.95 -16.17
CA ILE A 279 -14.77 -5.40 -16.07
C ILE A 279 -14.65 -6.02 -17.46
N SER A 280 -13.79 -7.04 -17.59
CA SER A 280 -13.70 -7.88 -18.78
C SER A 280 -13.45 -9.35 -18.41
N LYS A 281 -13.82 -10.26 -19.33
CA LYS A 281 -13.49 -11.70 -19.26
C LYS A 281 -12.13 -12.03 -19.86
N GLN A 282 -11.48 -11.07 -20.52
CA GLN A 282 -10.20 -11.21 -21.19
C GLN A 282 -9.29 -10.02 -20.86
N PRO A 283 -7.97 -10.21 -20.80
CA PRO A 283 -7.02 -9.16 -20.43
C PRO A 283 -7.11 -7.94 -21.37
N LEU A 284 -7.24 -8.17 -22.67
CA LEU A 284 -7.43 -7.13 -23.70
C LEU A 284 -8.85 -7.17 -24.31
N GLY A 285 -9.84 -7.56 -23.50
CA GLY A 285 -11.21 -7.75 -23.96
C GLY A 285 -11.99 -6.46 -24.18
N THR A 286 -13.27 -6.62 -24.53
CA THR A 286 -14.23 -5.51 -24.43
C THR A 286 -14.51 -5.26 -22.96
N PHE A 287 -14.28 -4.03 -22.54
CA PHE A 287 -14.45 -3.59 -21.17
C PHE A 287 -15.81 -2.89 -20.99
N GLU A 288 -16.53 -3.28 -19.95
CA GLU A 288 -17.79 -2.64 -19.54
C GLU A 288 -17.52 -1.76 -18.31
N LYS A 289 -17.78 -0.46 -18.42
CA LYS A 289 -17.65 0.46 -17.27
C LYS A 289 -18.71 0.14 -16.23
N TYR A 290 -18.28 0.08 -14.97
CA TYR A 290 -19.19 -0.08 -13.85
C TYR A 290 -20.16 1.12 -13.79
N GLU A 291 -21.46 0.82 -13.69
CA GLU A 291 -22.53 1.82 -13.75
C GLU A 291 -22.44 2.84 -12.60
N HIS A 292 -21.95 2.41 -11.44
CA HIS A 292 -21.85 3.23 -10.24
C HIS A 292 -20.44 3.81 -10.00
N ASN A 293 -19.60 3.87 -11.03
CA ASN A 293 -18.36 4.64 -10.95
C ASN A 293 -18.65 6.13 -10.62
N PRO A 294 -17.73 6.83 -9.92
CA PRO A 294 -16.43 6.35 -9.42
C PRO A 294 -16.54 5.59 -8.09
N ILE A 295 -15.53 4.75 -7.80
CA ILE A 295 -15.41 3.96 -6.56
C ILE A 295 -14.48 4.58 -5.50
N LEU A 296 -13.59 5.50 -5.90
CA LEU A 296 -12.79 6.30 -4.97
C LEU A 296 -12.92 7.77 -5.35
N PHE A 297 -13.62 8.51 -4.49
CA PHE A 297 -13.87 9.95 -4.62
C PHE A 297 -14.13 10.56 -3.25
N SER A 298 -14.20 11.88 -3.16
CA SER A 298 -14.56 12.58 -1.93
C SER A 298 -15.38 13.84 -2.23
N ASP A 299 -16.53 13.94 -1.56
CA ASP A 299 -17.28 15.20 -1.49
C ASP A 299 -16.85 16.08 -0.30
N ARG A 300 -16.02 15.55 0.60
CA ARG A 300 -15.54 16.25 1.79
C ARG A 300 -14.61 17.42 1.41
N PRO A 301 -14.60 18.51 2.18
CA PRO A 301 -13.73 19.66 1.91
C PRO A 301 -12.26 19.43 2.28
N ASP A 302 -11.98 18.42 3.12
CA ASP A 302 -10.65 18.13 3.67
C ASP A 302 -9.90 17.01 2.93
N ILE A 303 -10.48 16.44 1.87
CA ILE A 303 -9.86 15.43 1.00
C ILE A 303 -10.19 15.76 -0.46
N SER A 304 -9.18 15.78 -1.32
CA SER A 304 -9.26 16.32 -2.68
C SER A 304 -8.36 15.56 -3.64
N GLY A 305 -8.85 15.27 -4.84
CA GLY A 305 -8.07 14.75 -5.97
C GLY A 305 -7.50 13.35 -5.75
N LEU A 306 -8.36 12.35 -5.64
CA LEU A 306 -8.01 10.98 -5.30
C LEU A 306 -7.77 10.15 -6.56
N GLY A 307 -6.56 9.66 -6.79
CA GLY A 307 -6.35 8.80 -7.96
C GLY A 307 -4.93 8.33 -8.14
N HIS A 308 -4.62 7.95 -9.37
CA HIS A 308 -3.35 7.33 -9.79
C HIS A 308 -2.92 6.28 -8.76
N HIS A 309 -3.73 5.24 -8.65
CA HIS A 309 -3.69 4.28 -7.56
C HIS A 309 -2.95 3.00 -7.98
N SER A 310 -2.57 2.21 -6.98
CA SER A 310 -2.18 0.81 -7.12
C SER A 310 -2.91 -0.04 -6.10
N VAL A 311 -2.90 -1.35 -6.29
CA VAL A 311 -3.51 -2.31 -5.36
C VAL A 311 -2.46 -3.28 -4.83
N THR A 312 -2.48 -3.50 -3.52
CA THR A 312 -1.61 -4.47 -2.86
C THR A 312 -2.38 -5.29 -1.83
N LYS A 313 -1.74 -6.32 -1.29
CA LYS A 313 -2.26 -7.12 -0.19
C LYS A 313 -1.58 -6.73 1.13
N SER A 314 -2.24 -7.03 2.24
CA SER A 314 -1.58 -7.03 3.56
C SER A 314 -0.39 -8.01 3.58
N PRO A 315 0.57 -7.85 4.51
CA PRO A 315 1.70 -8.77 4.67
C PRO A 315 1.34 -10.26 4.82
N ASP A 316 0.17 -10.59 5.37
CA ASP A 316 -0.31 -11.98 5.42
C ASP A 316 -1.17 -12.41 4.22
N GLY A 317 -1.44 -11.50 3.29
CA GLY A 317 -2.19 -11.75 2.08
C GLY A 317 -3.71 -11.78 2.24
N THR A 318 -4.26 -11.50 3.43
CA THR A 318 -5.67 -11.69 3.74
C THR A 318 -6.56 -10.47 3.45
N GLU A 319 -5.99 -9.27 3.43
CA GLU A 319 -6.69 -8.03 3.14
C GLU A 319 -6.17 -7.42 1.82
N LEU A 320 -7.05 -6.73 1.10
CA LEU A 320 -6.69 -5.91 -0.04
C LEU A 320 -6.66 -4.44 0.33
N PHE A 321 -5.74 -3.72 -0.27
CA PHE A 321 -5.49 -2.31 -0.03
C PHE A 321 -5.32 -1.57 -1.34
N ILE A 322 -5.95 -0.41 -1.45
CA ILE A 322 -5.71 0.57 -2.51
C ILE A 322 -4.76 1.65 -1.98
N ILE A 323 -3.63 1.83 -2.65
CA ILE A 323 -2.68 2.92 -2.42
C ILE A 323 -2.98 3.99 -3.46
N TYR A 324 -3.14 5.24 -3.08
CA TYR A 324 -3.51 6.31 -4.00
C TYR A 324 -2.94 7.64 -3.53
N GLN A 325 -3.00 8.65 -4.38
CA GLN A 325 -2.58 10.00 -4.00
C GLN A 325 -3.77 10.90 -3.71
N THR A 326 -3.58 11.90 -2.83
CA THR A 326 -4.46 13.06 -2.69
C THR A 326 -3.66 14.35 -2.78
N HIS A 327 -4.30 15.50 -3.00
CA HIS A 327 -3.63 16.79 -2.81
C HIS A 327 -3.15 16.94 -1.36
N THR A 328 -1.95 17.50 -1.16
CA THR A 328 -1.38 17.77 0.17
C THR A 328 -2.16 18.88 0.88
N ASP A 329 -2.52 19.93 0.14
CA ASP A 329 -3.50 20.92 0.57
C ASP A 329 -4.79 20.69 -0.24
N PRO A 330 -5.91 20.29 0.39
CA PRO A 330 -7.15 20.00 -0.32
C PRO A 330 -7.78 21.24 -0.98
N GLN A 331 -7.40 22.46 -0.57
CA GLN A 331 -7.84 23.72 -1.17
C GLN A 331 -6.93 24.18 -2.32
N GLU A 332 -5.70 23.68 -2.39
CA GLU A 332 -4.73 23.96 -3.46
C GLU A 332 -4.42 22.69 -4.24
N GLY A 333 -5.30 22.37 -5.20
CA GLY A 333 -5.07 21.24 -6.12
C GLY A 333 -3.79 21.40 -6.95
N GLY A 334 -3.29 20.30 -7.54
CA GLY A 334 -2.09 20.33 -8.38
C GLY A 334 -1.11 19.19 -8.12
N GLY A 335 0.17 19.44 -8.41
CA GLY A 335 1.21 18.40 -8.38
C GLY A 335 1.73 18.03 -6.99
N ASN A 336 1.52 18.90 -5.99
CA ASN A 336 1.90 18.62 -4.60
C ASN A 336 0.86 17.69 -3.96
N ARG A 337 1.24 16.42 -3.81
CA ARG A 337 0.34 15.33 -3.42
C ARG A 337 1.00 14.45 -2.37
N GLN A 338 0.18 13.73 -1.63
CA GLN A 338 0.60 12.79 -0.58
C GLN A 338 0.07 11.38 -0.88
N VAL A 339 0.75 10.37 -0.35
CA VAL A 339 0.34 8.96 -0.45
C VAL A 339 -0.68 8.64 0.64
N CYS A 340 -1.76 7.99 0.26
CA CYS A 340 -2.81 7.49 1.13
C CYS A 340 -3.02 5.99 0.90
N LEU A 341 -3.61 5.32 1.88
CA LEU A 341 -3.85 3.89 1.87
C LEU A 341 -5.17 3.58 2.55
N ASP A 342 -6.05 2.84 1.88
CA ASP A 342 -7.30 2.34 2.46
C ASP A 342 -7.53 0.88 2.09
N ARG A 343 -8.32 0.17 2.90
CA ARG A 343 -8.77 -1.18 2.57
C ARG A 343 -9.70 -1.14 1.37
N MET A 344 -9.68 -2.20 0.57
CA MET A 344 -10.66 -2.44 -0.48
C MET A 344 -11.13 -3.89 -0.45
N SER A 345 -12.27 -4.18 -1.07
CA SER A 345 -12.84 -5.52 -1.10
C SER A 345 -13.60 -5.76 -2.40
N PHE A 346 -13.64 -7.02 -2.83
CA PHE A 346 -14.62 -7.48 -3.81
C PHE A 346 -15.85 -7.96 -3.05
N LEU A 347 -17.01 -7.40 -3.37
CA LEU A 347 -18.29 -7.80 -2.81
C LEU A 347 -18.78 -9.11 -3.47
N GLU A 348 -19.81 -9.73 -2.89
CA GLU A 348 -20.37 -11.00 -3.40
C GLU A 348 -20.90 -10.89 -4.83
N ASP A 349 -21.36 -9.71 -5.24
CA ASP A 349 -21.83 -9.42 -6.60
C ASP A 349 -20.70 -9.12 -7.60
N GLY A 350 -19.44 -9.15 -7.13
CA GLY A 350 -18.24 -8.85 -7.90
C GLY A 350 -17.86 -7.37 -7.96
N SER A 351 -18.66 -6.46 -7.40
CA SER A 351 -18.30 -5.04 -7.37
C SER A 351 -17.15 -4.76 -6.41
N ILE A 352 -16.40 -3.68 -6.67
CA ILE A 352 -15.33 -3.22 -5.79
C ILE A 352 -15.91 -2.20 -4.79
N GLU A 353 -15.61 -2.40 -3.51
CA GLU A 353 -15.83 -1.43 -2.44
C GLU A 353 -14.48 -0.94 -1.90
N VAL A 354 -14.32 0.38 -1.78
CA VAL A 354 -13.19 1.00 -1.08
C VAL A 354 -13.66 1.50 0.27
N HIS A 355 -13.01 1.05 1.35
CA HIS A 355 -13.33 1.41 2.73
C HIS A 355 -12.65 2.73 3.11
N GLY A 356 -12.92 3.78 2.34
CA GLY A 356 -12.29 5.08 2.43
C GLY A 356 -13.05 6.16 1.63
N PRO A 357 -12.46 7.35 1.42
CA PRO A 357 -11.12 7.73 1.86
C PRO A 357 -11.04 8.08 3.35
N THR A 358 -10.07 7.52 4.06
CA THR A 358 -9.85 7.83 5.49
C THR A 358 -8.73 8.85 5.70
N ASN A 359 -8.87 9.67 6.75
CA ASN A 359 -7.83 10.60 7.23
C ASN A 359 -7.76 10.63 8.76
N THR A 360 -8.24 9.55 9.38
CA THR A 360 -8.22 9.29 10.82
C THR A 360 -7.52 7.96 11.04
N GLU A 361 -6.99 7.73 12.24
CA GLU A 361 -6.36 6.46 12.60
C GLU A 361 -7.22 5.25 12.20
N GLN A 362 -6.61 4.32 11.48
CA GLN A 362 -7.20 3.05 11.06
C GLN A 362 -6.40 1.89 11.69
N PRO A 363 -7.03 0.70 11.86
CA PRO A 363 -6.27 -0.51 12.18
C PRO A 363 -5.19 -0.77 11.12
N ALA A 364 -3.99 -1.09 11.58
CA ALA A 364 -2.87 -1.45 10.72
C ALA A 364 -3.22 -2.62 9.78
N PRO A 365 -2.53 -2.76 8.63
CA PRO A 365 -2.64 -3.97 7.81
C PRO A 365 -2.31 -5.22 8.62
N SER A 366 -3.12 -6.26 8.42
CA SER A 366 -2.96 -7.58 9.03
C SER A 366 -1.58 -8.20 8.73
N ARG A 367 -1.02 -8.92 9.71
CA ARG A 367 0.29 -9.57 9.63
C ARG A 367 0.20 -10.95 10.27
N SER A 368 0.92 -11.92 9.72
CA SER A 368 1.10 -13.20 10.38
C SER A 368 1.94 -13.01 11.65
N SER A 369 1.65 -13.77 12.71
CA SER A 369 2.34 -13.70 14.01
C SER A 369 3.84 -14.04 13.96
N GLY A 370 4.40 -14.32 12.76
CA GLY A 370 5.81 -14.64 12.53
C GLY A 370 6.57 -13.68 11.60
N TYR A 371 5.94 -12.64 11.04
CA TYR A 371 6.62 -11.75 10.09
C TYR A 371 7.51 -10.72 10.83
N LYS A 372 8.74 -11.11 11.16
CA LYS A 372 9.82 -10.16 11.49
C LYS A 372 10.41 -9.70 10.17
N GLY A 373 10.17 -8.44 9.79
CA GLY A 373 10.68 -7.85 8.56
C GLY A 373 12.18 -8.10 8.41
N GLY A 374 12.57 -8.58 7.23
CA GLY A 374 13.98 -8.70 6.84
C GLY A 374 14.63 -7.33 6.79
N SER A 375 15.78 -7.23 7.44
CA SER A 375 16.64 -6.05 7.62
C SER A 375 17.23 -5.49 6.33
#